data_AF-A0A931I720-F1
#
_entry.id   AF-A0A931I720-F1
#
_cell.length_a   1.000
_cell.length_b   1.000
_cell.length_c   1.000
_cell.angle_alpha   90.00
_cell.angle_beta   90.00
_cell.angle_gamma   90.00
#
_symmetry.space_group_name_H-M   'P 1'
#
loop_
_entity.id
_entity.type
_entity.pdbx_description
1 polymer ?
#
loop_
_entity_poly.entity_id
_entity_poly.type
_entity_poly.pdbx_seq_one_letter_code
_entity_poly.pdbx_strand_id
1 'polypeptide(L)'
;MGDIPVDTILALVGIAIPIAAFLWEFVFVGRHRLGYRVQMDTPVTGEVEAVFPGVLSQLRANDAELRDLSIVLVRIENSGTSTIDESDYLVPVPGVGLHLRFPQRRVVGMAVTELSDQDLVDRLGPLSGISVRQDTGGRIGVIDLPKVPLNRGDHYKVLAILQRSEGSGEYPDPELVGAIRRGHVTETKSRTGVSRVIFALIAFLVAVIVVQFVVAAVEPSPNPLDCASGKLTVVGSSAFESVLEKAAEQYSERCAGARITSEFSSTEAGLDRVTAAGPNPELLTISDGPMGKAYPTLVPRPLALSLFAVIVNKDLGVADLSPAQISGLFRGEITNWSQVGGPNLPVVLVNRRPGSGTRNIFESRLMPGGQPVREHQSCIAIRNTRQTYCEADATKEMHKAVADLPGAIGYSEYAAAVGAEVRIVTIGGVAASRERAIAEEYPLWGVEYAYSNGDLPAGSLGASFLHYLTDNVGAEVLRAFGNEPCGSTLLPPDRCLK
;
A
#
# COMPACT_ATOMS: atom_id res chain seq x y z
N MET A 1 -8.35 -26.49 -9.31
CA MET A 1 -9.05 -25.41 -8.61
C MET A 1 -7.97 -24.41 -8.28
N GLY A 2 -7.89 -23.33 -9.07
CA GLY A 2 -6.77 -22.40 -9.05
C GLY A 2 -6.69 -21.61 -7.75
N ASP A 3 -5.47 -21.24 -7.38
CA ASP A 3 -5.12 -20.47 -6.18
C ASP A 3 -5.85 -19.13 -6.19
N ILE A 4 -7.00 -19.07 -5.52
CA ILE A 4 -7.69 -17.81 -5.25
C ILE A 4 -6.82 -17.07 -4.22
N PRO A 5 -6.39 -15.82 -4.50
CA PRO A 5 -5.59 -15.03 -3.56
C PRO A 5 -6.26 -14.98 -2.19
N VAL A 6 -5.46 -15.15 -1.13
CA VAL A 6 -5.94 -15.22 0.26
C VAL A 6 -6.77 -13.97 0.61
N ASP A 7 -6.43 -12.81 0.06
CA ASP A 7 -7.18 -11.56 0.24
C ASP A 7 -8.62 -11.64 -0.29
N THR A 8 -8.80 -12.28 -1.44
CA THR A 8 -10.12 -12.50 -2.04
C THR A 8 -10.96 -13.42 -1.14
N ILE A 9 -10.35 -14.47 -0.59
CA ILE A 9 -11.02 -15.39 0.34
C ILE A 9 -11.42 -14.65 1.62
N LEU A 10 -10.51 -13.87 2.21
CA LEU A 10 -10.77 -13.08 3.41
C LEU A 10 -11.89 -12.05 3.20
N ALA A 11 -11.89 -11.34 2.07
CA ALA A 11 -12.94 -10.39 1.72
C ALA A 11 -14.32 -11.07 1.58
N LEU A 12 -14.37 -12.22 0.91
CA LEU A 12 -15.62 -12.99 0.75
C LEU A 12 -16.16 -13.49 2.10
N VAL A 13 -15.28 -13.99 2.98
CA VAL A 13 -15.66 -14.44 4.33
C VAL A 13 -16.15 -13.26 5.18
N GLY A 14 -15.49 -12.10 5.09
CA GLY A 14 -15.88 -10.88 5.80
C GLY A 14 -17.29 -10.37 5.45
N ILE A 15 -17.78 -10.67 4.25
CA ILE A 15 -19.14 -10.31 3.78
C ILE A 15 -20.15 -11.41 4.09
N ALA A 16 -19.80 -12.67 3.84
CA ALA A 16 -20.74 -13.80 3.94
C ALA A 16 -21.24 -14.05 5.37
N ILE A 17 -20.35 -13.93 6.37
CA ILE A 17 -20.69 -14.23 7.78
C ILE A 17 -21.71 -13.21 8.36
N PRO A 18 -21.52 -11.89 8.21
CA PRO A 18 -22.53 -10.90 8.63
C PRO A 18 -23.90 -11.10 7.95
N ILE A 19 -23.91 -11.40 6.64
CA ILE A 19 -25.16 -11.64 5.91
C ILE A 19 -25.86 -12.89 6.43
N ALA A 20 -25.13 -13.99 6.63
CA ALA A 20 -25.69 -15.23 7.18
C ALA A 20 -26.25 -15.04 8.59
N ALA A 21 -25.53 -14.31 9.46
CA ALA A 21 -25.98 -13.99 10.81
C ALA A 21 -27.25 -13.12 10.80
N PHE A 22 -27.29 -12.09 9.95
CA PHE A 22 -28.46 -11.23 9.75
C PHE A 22 -29.68 -12.02 9.27
N LEU A 23 -29.49 -12.86 8.24
CA LEU A 23 -30.57 -13.70 7.70
C LEU A 23 -31.07 -14.71 8.74
N TRP A 24 -30.19 -15.29 9.54
CA TRP A 24 -30.59 -16.20 10.62
C TRP A 24 -31.49 -15.51 11.66
N GLU A 25 -31.08 -14.34 12.13
CA GLU A 25 -31.82 -13.58 13.15
C GLU A 25 -33.18 -13.07 12.63
N PHE A 26 -33.22 -12.54 11.40
CA PHE A 26 -34.44 -11.95 10.83
C PHE A 26 -35.40 -12.95 10.17
N VAL A 27 -34.90 -14.00 9.51
CA VAL A 27 -35.73 -14.90 8.69
C VAL A 27 -36.25 -16.09 9.51
N PHE A 28 -35.46 -16.61 10.46
CA PHE A 28 -35.76 -17.87 11.14
C PHE A 28 -36.20 -17.72 12.60
N VAL A 29 -35.68 -16.73 13.35
CA VAL A 29 -35.85 -16.67 14.83
C VAL A 29 -36.84 -15.59 15.31
N GLY A 30 -37.36 -14.73 14.42
CA GLY A 30 -38.09 -13.50 14.79
C GLY A 30 -39.60 -13.40 14.53
N ARG A 31 -40.28 -14.42 13.97
CA ARG A 31 -41.61 -14.23 13.36
C ARG A 31 -42.73 -13.84 14.35
N HIS A 32 -43.16 -14.70 15.28
CA HIS A 32 -44.26 -14.37 16.23
C HIS A 32 -43.73 -14.21 17.65
N ARG A 33 -43.71 -12.98 18.19
CA ARG A 33 -43.30 -12.71 19.58
C ARG A 33 -44.29 -11.77 20.26
N LEU A 34 -44.93 -12.26 21.31
CA LEU A 34 -45.78 -11.44 22.14
C LEU A 34 -45.00 -10.97 23.37
N GLY A 35 -44.83 -9.66 23.49
CA GLY A 35 -44.20 -9.01 24.62
C GLY A 35 -45.22 -8.57 25.65
N TYR A 36 -44.86 -8.60 26.94
CA TYR A 36 -45.58 -7.83 27.95
C TYR A 36 -44.63 -7.15 28.93
N ARG A 37 -45.04 -5.98 29.41
CA ARG A 37 -44.29 -5.19 30.40
C ARG A 37 -45.25 -4.63 31.44
N VAL A 38 -44.94 -4.87 32.71
CA VAL A 38 -45.57 -4.17 33.83
C VAL A 38 -44.97 -2.77 33.90
N GLN A 39 -45.77 -1.76 33.57
CA GLN A 39 -45.36 -0.35 33.57
C GLN A 39 -45.57 0.31 34.93
N MET A 40 -46.54 -0.16 35.69
CA MET A 40 -46.87 0.30 37.02
C MET A 40 -47.40 -0.88 37.81
N ASP A 41 -46.92 -1.07 39.04
CA ASP A 41 -47.52 -1.95 40.05
C ASP A 41 -47.31 -1.23 41.39
N THR A 42 -48.33 -0.54 41.88
CA THR A 42 -48.19 0.36 43.02
C THR A 42 -49.32 0.15 44.00
N PRO A 43 -49.01 -0.07 45.30
CA PRO A 43 -50.05 -0.11 46.33
C PRO A 43 -50.75 1.25 46.40
N VAL A 44 -52.06 1.21 46.56
CA VAL A 44 -52.87 2.38 46.88
C VAL A 44 -52.83 2.53 48.39
N THR A 45 -51.69 2.98 48.92
CA THR A 45 -51.57 3.33 50.34
C THR A 45 -52.24 4.69 50.56
N GLY A 46 -53.07 4.80 51.59
CA GLY A 46 -53.61 6.08 52.06
C GLY A 46 -52.55 7.06 52.60
N GLU A 47 -51.27 6.69 52.55
CA GLU A 47 -50.11 7.51 52.95
C GLU A 47 -49.42 8.16 51.74
N VAL A 48 -50.21 8.78 50.87
CA VAL A 48 -49.68 9.90 50.07
C VAL A 48 -50.01 11.15 50.87
N GLU A 49 -49.07 12.10 50.99
CA GLU A 49 -49.33 13.45 51.49
C GLU A 49 -50.40 14.15 50.62
N ALA A 50 -51.66 13.75 50.79
CA ALA A 50 -52.79 14.18 50.01
C ALA A 50 -53.78 14.84 50.97
N VAL A 51 -54.18 16.05 50.63
CA VAL A 51 -55.04 16.94 51.44
C VAL A 51 -56.43 16.32 51.74
N PHE A 52 -56.81 15.22 51.07
CA PHE A 52 -58.05 14.48 51.30
C PHE A 52 -57.82 12.95 51.36
N PRO A 53 -57.41 12.37 52.50
CA PRO A 53 -57.15 10.93 52.65
C PRO A 53 -58.41 10.05 52.64
N GLY A 54 -59.61 10.63 52.46
CA GLY A 54 -60.90 9.96 52.66
C GLY A 54 -61.63 9.50 51.40
N VAL A 55 -61.13 9.76 50.18
CA VAL A 55 -61.86 9.40 48.94
C VAL A 55 -61.71 7.91 48.61
N LEU A 56 -60.56 7.31 48.94
CA LEU A 56 -60.25 5.91 48.62
C LEU A 56 -60.86 4.92 49.62
N SER A 57 -61.05 5.32 50.89
CA SER A 57 -61.78 4.54 51.91
C SER A 57 -63.29 4.51 51.69
N GLN A 58 -63.82 5.32 50.76
CA GLN A 58 -65.21 5.32 50.34
C GLN A 58 -65.49 4.42 49.12
N LEU A 59 -64.44 3.82 48.53
CA LEU A 59 -64.61 2.89 47.41
C LEU A 59 -65.30 1.62 47.89
N ARG A 60 -66.57 1.47 47.48
CA ARG A 60 -67.37 0.27 47.68
C ARG A 60 -67.51 -0.46 46.35
N ALA A 61 -67.35 -1.77 46.37
CA ALA A 61 -67.79 -2.65 45.29
C ALA A 61 -68.85 -3.60 45.85
N ASN A 62 -70.05 -3.61 45.25
CA ASN A 62 -71.18 -4.45 45.69
C ASN A 62 -71.44 -4.38 47.20
N ASP A 63 -71.48 -3.16 47.76
CA ASP A 63 -71.69 -2.85 49.18
C ASP A 63 -70.61 -3.34 50.17
N ALA A 64 -69.49 -3.90 49.69
CA ALA A 64 -68.33 -4.25 50.52
C ALA A 64 -67.25 -3.16 50.47
N GLU A 65 -66.63 -2.89 51.64
CA GLU A 65 -65.49 -1.98 51.76
C GLU A 65 -64.23 -2.62 51.14
N LEU A 66 -63.56 -1.89 50.25
CA LEU A 66 -62.32 -2.32 49.63
C LEU A 66 -61.12 -1.88 50.47
N ARG A 67 -60.22 -2.81 50.78
CA ARG A 67 -59.00 -2.59 51.60
C ARG A 67 -57.78 -3.18 50.91
N ASP A 68 -56.58 -2.66 51.16
CA ASP A 68 -55.31 -3.11 50.56
C ASP A 68 -55.36 -3.17 49.02
N LEU A 69 -55.70 -2.03 48.42
CA LEU A 69 -55.77 -1.86 46.98
C LEU A 69 -54.38 -1.69 46.35
N SER A 70 -54.22 -2.13 45.11
CA SER A 70 -53.06 -1.86 44.26
C SER A 70 -53.52 -1.58 42.83
N ILE A 71 -52.77 -0.77 42.09
CA ILE A 71 -53.04 -0.46 40.69
C ILE A 71 -51.90 -1.01 39.85
N VAL A 72 -52.24 -1.78 38.83
CA VAL A 72 -51.27 -2.37 37.90
C VAL A 72 -51.58 -1.93 36.48
N LEU A 73 -50.58 -1.42 35.76
CA LEU A 73 -50.67 -1.11 34.33
C LEU A 73 -49.75 -2.06 33.56
N VAL A 74 -50.34 -2.93 32.74
CA VAL A 74 -49.61 -3.88 31.89
C VAL A 74 -49.75 -3.50 30.43
N ARG A 75 -48.63 -3.33 29.74
CA ARG A 75 -48.59 -3.18 28.28
C ARG A 75 -48.39 -4.54 27.64
N ILE A 76 -49.26 -4.92 26.72
CA ILE A 76 -49.12 -6.11 25.86
C ILE A 76 -48.80 -5.60 24.45
N GLU A 77 -47.80 -6.17 23.80
CA GLU A 77 -47.32 -5.71 22.48
C GLU A 77 -46.86 -6.85 21.57
N ASN A 78 -46.93 -6.65 20.26
CA ASN A 78 -46.22 -7.52 19.31
C ASN A 78 -44.78 -7.04 19.16
N SER A 79 -43.85 -7.76 19.78
CA SER A 79 -42.41 -7.49 19.76
C SER A 79 -41.67 -8.27 18.66
N GLY A 80 -42.40 -8.99 17.81
CA GLY A 80 -41.89 -9.79 16.70
C GLY A 80 -41.83 -9.03 15.38
N THR A 81 -41.53 -9.75 14.29
CA THR A 81 -41.50 -9.18 12.93
C THR A 81 -42.73 -9.51 12.09
N SER A 82 -43.51 -10.52 12.47
CA SER A 82 -44.76 -10.91 11.80
C SER A 82 -46.00 -10.48 12.60
N THR A 83 -47.10 -10.22 11.90
CA THR A 83 -48.43 -10.02 12.49
C THR A 83 -48.86 -11.28 13.26
N ILE A 84 -49.50 -11.09 14.42
CA ILE A 84 -50.12 -12.16 15.20
C ILE A 84 -51.60 -12.12 14.88
N ASP A 85 -52.14 -13.21 14.35
CA ASP A 85 -53.58 -13.34 14.06
C ASP A 85 -54.32 -14.03 15.22
N GLU A 86 -55.65 -13.92 15.25
CA GLU A 86 -56.49 -14.62 16.22
C GLU A 86 -56.24 -16.14 16.23
N SER A 87 -55.96 -16.72 15.06
CA SER A 87 -55.68 -18.15 14.90
C SER A 87 -54.36 -18.61 15.51
N ASP A 88 -53.45 -17.67 15.80
CA ASP A 88 -52.15 -18.01 16.38
C ASP A 88 -52.20 -18.21 17.89
N TYR A 89 -53.25 -17.75 18.58
CA TYR A 89 -53.43 -17.98 20.01
C TYR A 89 -53.86 -19.43 20.29
N LEU A 90 -53.00 -20.17 20.99
CA LEU A 90 -53.16 -21.59 21.29
C LEU A 90 -53.96 -21.88 22.59
N VAL A 91 -54.51 -20.84 23.23
CA VAL A 91 -55.37 -21.03 24.41
C VAL A 91 -56.65 -21.78 24.00
N PRO A 92 -56.99 -22.90 24.66
CA PRO A 92 -58.10 -23.79 24.27
C PRO A 92 -59.45 -23.30 24.79
N VAL A 93 -59.65 -21.98 24.88
CA VAL A 93 -60.89 -21.35 25.33
C VAL A 93 -61.39 -20.43 24.20
N PRO A 94 -62.63 -20.59 23.71
CA PRO A 94 -63.19 -19.73 22.69
C PRO A 94 -63.13 -18.25 23.10
N GLY A 95 -62.64 -17.38 22.22
CA GLY A 95 -62.54 -15.94 22.46
C GLY A 95 -61.37 -15.48 23.32
N VAL A 96 -60.75 -16.34 24.14
CA VAL A 96 -59.64 -15.97 25.05
C VAL A 96 -58.29 -16.32 24.41
N GLY A 97 -57.38 -15.34 24.38
CA GLY A 97 -56.04 -15.46 23.84
C GLY A 97 -54.95 -15.56 24.90
N LEU A 98 -55.10 -14.87 26.03
CA LEU A 98 -54.09 -14.78 27.09
C LEU A 98 -54.75 -14.68 28.47
N HIS A 99 -54.03 -15.07 29.51
CA HIS A 99 -54.45 -14.94 30.90
C HIS A 99 -53.46 -14.05 31.64
N LEU A 100 -53.89 -12.87 32.06
CA LEU A 100 -53.09 -12.02 32.93
C LEU A 100 -53.43 -12.37 34.39
N ARG A 101 -52.50 -13.02 35.08
CA ARG A 101 -52.68 -13.54 36.43
C ARG A 101 -52.02 -12.62 37.44
N PHE A 102 -52.71 -12.38 38.54
CA PHE A 102 -52.23 -11.59 39.66
C PHE A 102 -52.21 -12.48 40.92
N PRO A 103 -51.07 -13.10 41.26
CA PRO A 103 -50.97 -13.93 42.45
C PRO A 103 -51.24 -13.09 43.71
N GLN A 104 -51.96 -13.68 44.69
CA GLN A 104 -52.33 -13.07 45.97
C GLN A 104 -53.20 -11.79 45.87
N ARG A 105 -53.79 -11.55 44.70
CA ARG A 105 -54.55 -10.33 44.39
C ARG A 105 -55.82 -10.67 43.63
N ARG A 106 -56.96 -10.17 44.09
CA ARG A 106 -58.26 -10.23 43.40
C ARG A 106 -58.41 -9.01 42.50
N VAL A 107 -58.95 -9.19 41.31
CA VAL A 107 -59.26 -8.07 40.43
C VAL A 107 -60.60 -7.47 40.85
N VAL A 108 -60.59 -6.19 41.22
CA VAL A 108 -61.77 -5.40 41.60
C VAL A 108 -62.37 -4.74 40.36
N GLY A 109 -61.51 -4.24 39.49
CA GLY A 109 -61.90 -3.60 38.24
C GLY A 109 -60.74 -3.55 37.27
N MET A 110 -61.06 -3.31 36.01
CA MET A 110 -60.06 -3.13 34.97
C MET A 110 -60.55 -2.17 33.90
N ALA A 111 -59.61 -1.54 33.19
CA ALA A 111 -59.87 -0.73 32.01
C ALA A 111 -58.76 -0.94 30.97
N VAL A 112 -59.11 -0.93 29.69
CA VAL A 112 -58.13 -0.77 28.62
C VAL A 112 -57.90 0.73 28.44
N THR A 113 -56.67 1.18 28.63
CA THR A 113 -56.36 2.63 28.78
C THR A 113 -55.66 3.24 27.58
N GLU A 114 -55.02 2.42 26.75
CA GLU A 114 -54.33 2.87 25.55
C GLU A 114 -54.35 1.76 24.50
N LEU A 115 -54.54 2.15 23.24
CA LEU A 115 -54.50 1.31 22.07
C LEU A 115 -53.53 1.96 21.07
N SER A 116 -52.64 1.19 20.46
CA SER A 116 -51.78 1.66 19.38
C SER A 116 -52.54 1.91 18.08
N ASP A 117 -53.61 1.14 17.87
CA ASP A 117 -54.45 1.12 16.68
C ASP A 117 -55.93 1.18 17.08
N GLN A 118 -56.72 1.95 16.33
CA GLN A 118 -58.16 2.09 16.58
C GLN A 118 -58.94 0.82 16.23
N ASP A 119 -58.44 -0.04 15.35
CA ASP A 119 -59.07 -1.33 15.01
C ASP A 119 -59.13 -2.30 16.21
N LEU A 120 -58.32 -2.03 17.26
CA LEU A 120 -58.33 -2.80 18.50
C LEU A 120 -59.55 -2.50 19.39
N VAL A 121 -60.24 -1.37 19.17
CA VAL A 121 -61.39 -0.93 20.00
C VAL A 121 -62.50 -1.97 19.98
N ASP A 122 -62.88 -2.45 18.79
CA ASP A 122 -63.98 -3.41 18.60
C ASP A 122 -63.61 -4.81 19.13
N ARG A 123 -62.31 -5.08 19.29
CA ARG A 123 -61.75 -6.36 19.76
C ARG A 123 -61.46 -6.39 21.26
N LEU A 124 -61.53 -5.25 21.93
CA LEU A 124 -61.27 -5.10 23.37
C LEU A 124 -62.48 -4.51 24.13
N GLY A 125 -63.66 -4.54 23.52
CA GLY A 125 -64.92 -4.12 24.15
C GLY A 125 -65.52 -5.15 25.11
N PRO A 126 -66.62 -4.81 25.84
CA PRO A 126 -67.25 -5.69 26.83
C PRO A 126 -67.76 -7.04 26.29
N LEU A 127 -67.97 -7.14 24.98
CA LEU A 127 -68.46 -8.35 24.29
C LEU A 127 -67.33 -9.18 23.65
N SER A 128 -66.08 -8.76 23.77
CA SER A 128 -64.97 -9.38 23.03
C SER A 128 -64.34 -10.61 23.69
N GLY A 129 -64.81 -10.98 24.88
CA GLY A 129 -64.25 -12.07 25.68
C GLY A 129 -63.27 -11.62 26.76
N ILE A 130 -63.10 -10.30 26.95
CA ILE A 130 -62.47 -9.77 28.18
C ILE A 130 -63.34 -10.16 29.36
N SER A 131 -62.78 -10.91 30.31
CA SER A 131 -63.49 -11.24 31.53
C SER A 131 -62.58 -11.22 32.74
N VAL A 132 -63.17 -10.90 33.88
CA VAL A 132 -62.49 -10.95 35.17
C VAL A 132 -63.01 -12.17 35.91
N ARG A 133 -62.09 -13.05 36.30
CA ARG A 133 -62.40 -14.25 37.07
C ARG A 133 -61.43 -14.42 38.23
N GLN A 134 -61.84 -15.24 39.19
CA GLN A 134 -60.97 -15.69 40.27
C GLN A 134 -60.73 -17.19 40.10
N ASP A 135 -59.55 -17.65 40.49
CA ASP A 135 -59.33 -19.08 40.65
C ASP A 135 -60.23 -19.66 41.75
N THR A 136 -60.49 -20.97 41.70
CA THR A 136 -61.34 -21.76 42.59
C THR A 136 -61.03 -21.57 44.08
N GLY A 137 -59.79 -21.18 44.42
CA GLY A 137 -59.38 -20.85 45.79
C GLY A 137 -59.52 -19.37 46.19
N GLY A 138 -59.98 -18.48 45.31
CA GLY A 138 -60.16 -17.05 45.59
C GLY A 138 -58.87 -16.27 45.84
N ARG A 139 -57.71 -16.83 45.46
CA ARG A 139 -56.36 -16.32 45.78
C ARG A 139 -55.62 -15.69 44.59
N ILE A 140 -56.07 -15.96 43.37
CA ILE A 140 -55.46 -15.45 42.15
C ILE A 140 -56.57 -14.81 41.30
N GLY A 141 -56.43 -13.51 41.08
CA GLY A 141 -57.24 -12.76 40.12
C GLY A 141 -56.69 -12.98 38.72
N VAL A 142 -57.58 -13.21 37.76
CA VAL A 142 -57.21 -13.43 36.36
C VAL A 142 -58.06 -12.52 35.50
N ILE A 143 -57.39 -11.79 34.60
CA ILE A 143 -58.03 -11.10 33.49
C ILE A 143 -57.80 -11.96 32.25
N ASP A 144 -58.88 -12.52 31.72
CA ASP A 144 -58.89 -13.20 30.44
C ASP A 144 -58.86 -12.12 29.35
N LEU A 145 -57.80 -12.12 28.54
CA LEU A 145 -57.62 -11.19 27.42
C LEU A 145 -57.99 -11.90 26.12
N PRO A 146 -58.71 -11.24 25.21
CA PRO A 146 -59.23 -11.90 24.03
C PRO A 146 -58.15 -12.16 22.98
N LYS A 147 -58.50 -12.96 21.97
CA LYS A 147 -57.67 -13.14 20.78
C LYS A 147 -57.76 -11.86 19.96
N VAL A 148 -56.69 -11.08 19.95
CA VAL A 148 -56.63 -9.79 19.24
C VAL A 148 -55.55 -9.85 18.19
N PRO A 149 -55.84 -9.50 16.92
CA PRO A 149 -54.81 -9.38 15.91
C PRO A 149 -53.88 -8.21 16.25
N LEU A 150 -52.56 -8.43 16.20
CA LEU A 150 -51.56 -7.39 16.49
C LEU A 150 -50.54 -7.34 15.36
N ASN A 151 -50.48 -6.22 14.62
CA ASN A 151 -49.42 -5.98 13.67
C ASN A 151 -48.10 -5.70 14.39
N ARG A 152 -47.01 -5.69 13.62
CA ARG A 152 -45.68 -5.39 14.16
C ARG A 152 -45.67 -4.03 14.85
N GLY A 153 -45.37 -4.02 16.15
CA GLY A 153 -45.31 -2.80 16.95
C GLY A 153 -46.63 -2.38 17.60
N ASP A 154 -47.74 -3.05 17.28
CA ASP A 154 -49.02 -2.79 17.93
C ASP A 154 -48.97 -3.17 19.41
N HIS A 155 -49.69 -2.40 20.22
CA HIS A 155 -49.76 -2.58 21.66
C HIS A 155 -51.10 -2.10 22.23
N TYR A 156 -51.47 -2.64 23.38
CA TYR A 156 -52.53 -2.11 24.22
C TYR A 156 -52.15 -2.16 25.69
N LYS A 157 -52.78 -1.32 26.50
CA LYS A 157 -52.52 -1.23 27.95
C LYS A 157 -53.75 -1.60 28.76
N VAL A 158 -53.55 -2.50 29.71
CA VAL A 158 -54.57 -2.94 30.66
C VAL A 158 -54.23 -2.36 32.03
N LEU A 159 -55.11 -1.52 32.54
CA LEU A 159 -55.09 -1.01 33.91
C LEU A 159 -55.98 -1.91 34.76
N ALA A 160 -55.44 -2.51 35.81
CA ALA A 160 -56.16 -3.34 36.76
C ALA A 160 -56.12 -2.71 38.15
N ILE A 161 -57.28 -2.61 38.80
CA ILE A 161 -57.41 -2.28 40.22
C ILE A 161 -57.57 -3.61 40.95
N LEU A 162 -56.68 -3.88 41.88
CA LEU A 162 -56.54 -5.16 42.55
C LEU A 162 -56.70 -4.98 44.06
N GLN A 163 -57.27 -5.98 44.72
CA GLN A 163 -57.39 -6.08 46.18
C GLN A 163 -56.58 -7.27 46.67
N ARG A 164 -55.80 -7.10 47.75
CA ARG A 164 -55.07 -8.22 48.36
C ARG A 164 -56.02 -9.33 48.82
N SER A 165 -55.70 -10.58 48.49
CA SER A 165 -56.46 -11.76 48.96
C SER A 165 -55.81 -12.48 50.13
N GLU A 166 -54.47 -12.45 50.23
CA GLU A 166 -53.70 -13.11 51.28
C GLU A 166 -52.26 -12.54 51.37
N GLY A 167 -51.56 -12.81 52.46
CA GLY A 167 -50.16 -12.41 52.67
C GLY A 167 -49.97 -11.00 53.24
N SER A 168 -48.71 -10.63 53.50
CA SER A 168 -48.28 -9.29 53.93
C SER A 168 -46.96 -8.93 53.26
N GLY A 169 -46.75 -7.67 52.89
CA GLY A 169 -45.50 -7.20 52.27
C GLY A 169 -45.65 -6.82 50.78
N GLU A 170 -44.60 -7.06 49.99
CA GLU A 170 -44.56 -6.77 48.55
C GLU A 170 -45.41 -7.77 47.75
N TYR A 171 -46.03 -7.32 46.65
CA TYR A 171 -46.89 -8.18 45.83
C TYR A 171 -46.06 -9.02 44.85
N PRO A 172 -46.42 -10.30 44.59
CA PRO A 172 -45.81 -11.06 43.50
C PRO A 172 -46.12 -10.43 42.15
N ASP A 173 -45.16 -10.41 41.23
CA ASP A 173 -45.32 -9.81 39.90
C ASP A 173 -46.50 -10.42 39.11
N PRO A 174 -47.21 -9.61 38.29
CA PRO A 174 -48.19 -10.10 37.34
C PRO A 174 -47.57 -11.06 36.31
N GLU A 175 -48.24 -12.17 36.04
CA GLU A 175 -47.81 -13.17 35.06
C GLU A 175 -48.75 -13.19 33.86
N LEU A 176 -48.23 -12.95 32.65
CA LEU A 176 -49.00 -13.16 31.43
C LEU A 176 -48.79 -14.59 30.92
N VAL A 177 -49.83 -15.41 30.99
CA VAL A 177 -49.82 -16.81 30.58
C VAL A 177 -50.56 -16.98 29.26
N GLY A 178 -49.90 -17.59 28.29
CA GLY A 178 -50.48 -17.91 27.00
C GLY A 178 -49.48 -18.60 26.08
N ALA A 179 -49.95 -19.10 24.95
CA ALA A 179 -49.11 -19.74 23.95
C ALA A 179 -49.48 -19.23 22.56
N ILE A 180 -48.47 -18.98 21.74
CA ILE A 180 -48.61 -18.49 20.36
C ILE A 180 -48.02 -19.54 19.41
N ARG A 181 -48.71 -19.82 18.32
CA ARG A 181 -48.26 -20.78 17.30
C ARG A 181 -46.93 -20.32 16.69
N ARG A 182 -45.90 -21.17 16.79
CA ARG A 182 -44.53 -20.87 16.33
C ARG A 182 -43.94 -19.61 16.97
N GLY A 183 -44.35 -19.31 18.20
CA GLY A 183 -43.94 -18.13 18.95
C GLY A 183 -43.94 -18.37 20.45
N HIS A 184 -43.60 -17.33 21.21
CA HIS A 184 -43.53 -17.39 22.67
C HIS A 184 -44.04 -16.07 23.25
N VAL A 185 -44.57 -16.12 24.47
CA VAL A 185 -44.90 -14.94 25.28
C VAL A 185 -43.70 -14.66 26.18
N THR A 186 -43.14 -13.45 26.13
CA THR A 186 -41.94 -13.08 26.89
C THR A 186 -42.12 -11.73 27.58
N GLU A 187 -41.61 -11.61 28.80
CA GLU A 187 -41.53 -10.33 29.50
C GLU A 187 -40.50 -9.41 28.81
N THR A 188 -40.93 -8.23 28.33
CA THR A 188 -40.07 -7.28 27.60
C THR A 188 -39.43 -6.26 28.53
N LYS A 189 -38.23 -6.56 29.04
CA LYS A 189 -37.39 -5.58 29.77
C LYS A 189 -36.67 -4.65 28.80
N SER A 190 -36.58 -3.34 29.11
CA SER A 190 -35.81 -2.40 28.29
C SER A 190 -34.33 -2.73 28.35
N ARG A 191 -33.78 -3.43 27.34
CA ARG A 191 -32.34 -3.60 27.19
C ARG A 191 -31.79 -2.39 26.42
N THR A 192 -31.16 -1.46 27.12
CA THR A 192 -30.43 -0.31 26.53
C THR A 192 -28.98 -0.69 26.21
N GLY A 193 -28.77 -1.75 25.43
CA GLY A 193 -27.43 -2.24 25.11
C GLY A 193 -27.36 -3.02 23.81
N VAL A 194 -26.19 -2.97 23.16
CA VAL A 194 -25.89 -3.72 21.94
C VAL A 194 -25.89 -5.22 22.25
N SER A 195 -26.55 -6.03 21.41
CA SER A 195 -26.60 -7.50 21.56
C SER A 195 -25.19 -8.10 21.56
N ARG A 196 -24.96 -9.16 22.36
CA ARG A 196 -23.69 -9.93 22.34
C ARG A 196 -23.34 -10.43 20.93
N VAL A 197 -24.35 -10.72 20.11
CA VAL A 197 -24.18 -11.15 18.72
C VAL A 197 -23.65 -10.01 17.85
N ILE A 198 -24.21 -8.80 18.02
CA ILE A 198 -23.76 -7.61 17.29
C ILE A 198 -22.32 -7.25 17.70
N PHE A 199 -22.01 -7.33 19.01
CA PHE A 199 -20.64 -7.11 19.49
C PHE A 199 -19.65 -8.12 18.90
N ALA A 200 -20.02 -9.41 18.86
CA ALA A 200 -19.18 -10.44 18.25
C ALA A 200 -18.98 -10.23 16.74
N LEU A 201 -20.01 -9.79 16.01
CA LEU A 201 -19.91 -9.44 14.59
C LEU A 201 -18.98 -8.26 14.37
N ILE A 202 -19.09 -7.19 15.17
CA ILE A 202 -18.20 -6.02 15.08
C ILE A 202 -16.75 -6.45 15.35
N ALA A 203 -16.50 -7.22 16.41
CA ALA A 203 -15.16 -7.71 16.74
C ALA A 203 -14.57 -8.57 15.61
N PHE A 204 -15.38 -9.43 15.00
CA PHE A 204 -14.96 -10.24 13.85
C PHE A 204 -14.57 -9.37 12.65
N LEU A 205 -15.39 -8.37 12.31
CA LEU A 205 -15.14 -7.50 11.17
C LEU A 205 -13.88 -6.64 11.36
N VAL A 206 -13.64 -6.16 12.59
CA VAL A 206 -12.40 -5.47 12.96
C VAL A 206 -11.19 -6.40 12.82
N ALA A 207 -11.30 -7.65 13.26
CA ALA A 207 -10.21 -8.62 13.11
C ALA A 207 -9.86 -8.88 11.63
N VAL A 208 -10.86 -9.00 10.75
CA VAL A 208 -10.65 -9.16 9.30
C VAL A 208 -9.93 -7.94 8.72
N ILE A 209 -10.35 -6.71 9.07
CA ILE A 209 -9.70 -5.47 8.61
C ILE A 209 -8.23 -5.41 9.07
N VAL A 210 -7.97 -5.76 10.33
CA VAL A 210 -6.59 -5.78 10.87
C VAL A 210 -5.72 -6.80 10.13
N VAL A 211 -6.24 -8.00 9.89
CA VAL A 211 -5.51 -9.04 9.13
C VAL A 211 -5.23 -8.57 7.71
N GLN A 212 -6.21 -7.99 7.02
CA GLN A 212 -6.02 -7.45 5.67
C GLN A 212 -4.97 -6.34 5.62
N PHE A 213 -4.97 -5.44 6.62
CA PHE A 213 -3.95 -4.40 6.72
C PHE A 213 -2.55 -4.97 6.93
N VAL A 214 -2.41 -6.00 7.77
CA VAL A 214 -1.13 -6.67 8.01
C VAL A 214 -0.63 -7.38 6.75
N VAL A 215 -1.49 -8.08 6.00
CA VAL A 215 -1.11 -8.73 4.74
C VAL A 215 -0.65 -7.68 3.72
N ALA A 216 -1.43 -6.62 3.52
CA ALA A 216 -1.08 -5.55 2.58
C ALA A 216 0.22 -4.80 2.94
N ALA A 217 0.55 -4.71 4.24
CA ALA A 217 1.79 -4.09 4.69
C ALA A 217 3.03 -4.99 4.54
N VAL A 218 2.83 -6.31 4.44
CA VAL A 218 3.92 -7.31 4.35
C VAL A 218 4.17 -7.73 2.90
N GLU A 219 3.18 -7.67 2.03
CA GLU A 219 3.36 -7.99 0.61
C GLU A 219 4.17 -6.91 -0.12
N PRO A 220 5.27 -7.26 -0.80
CA PRO A 220 6.01 -6.32 -1.63
C PRO A 220 5.12 -5.84 -2.78
N SER A 221 5.18 -4.54 -3.07
CA SER A 221 4.46 -3.96 -4.21
C SER A 221 4.81 -4.74 -5.48
N PRO A 222 3.83 -5.07 -6.34
CA PRO A 222 4.12 -5.77 -7.58
C PRO A 222 5.11 -4.96 -8.40
N ASN A 223 6.17 -5.63 -8.85
CA ASN A 223 7.18 -5.04 -9.69
C ASN A 223 6.51 -4.42 -10.93
N PRO A 224 6.92 -3.19 -11.33
CA PRO A 224 6.55 -2.63 -12.64
C PRO A 224 6.79 -3.66 -13.76
N LEU A 225 5.99 -3.61 -14.83
CA LEU A 225 6.06 -4.57 -15.95
C LEU A 225 7.45 -4.69 -16.58
N ASP A 226 8.29 -3.66 -16.44
CA ASP A 226 9.64 -3.58 -17.01
C ASP A 226 10.74 -4.05 -16.03
N CYS A 227 10.36 -4.53 -14.85
CA CYS A 227 11.29 -5.00 -13.83
C CYS A 227 11.50 -6.52 -13.90
N ALA A 228 12.76 -6.92 -13.93
CA ALA A 228 13.20 -8.29 -13.75
C ALA A 228 13.97 -8.49 -12.44
N SER A 229 13.79 -9.65 -11.80
CA SER A 229 14.58 -10.09 -10.65
C SER A 229 15.74 -10.98 -11.08
N GLY A 230 16.77 -11.12 -10.25
CA GLY A 230 17.89 -12.02 -10.52
C GLY A 230 19.24 -11.43 -10.12
N LYS A 231 20.30 -11.97 -10.71
CA LYS A 231 21.67 -11.46 -10.55
C LYS A 231 22.24 -11.04 -11.90
N LEU A 232 22.97 -9.94 -11.90
CA LEU A 232 23.66 -9.43 -13.08
C LEU A 232 25.01 -8.87 -12.64
N THR A 233 26.07 -9.33 -13.28
CA THR A 233 27.41 -8.78 -13.15
C THR A 233 27.72 -7.93 -14.38
N VAL A 234 28.12 -6.68 -14.16
CA VAL A 234 28.51 -5.76 -15.21
C VAL A 234 30.00 -5.47 -15.07
N VAL A 235 30.77 -5.74 -16.12
CA VAL A 235 32.23 -5.57 -16.13
C VAL A 235 32.67 -4.61 -17.24
N GLY A 236 33.97 -4.38 -17.36
CA GLY A 236 34.55 -3.66 -18.50
C GLY A 236 35.02 -2.27 -18.13
N SER A 237 34.66 -1.27 -18.92
CA SER A 237 35.25 0.06 -18.80
C SER A 237 34.94 0.78 -17.48
N SER A 238 35.99 1.30 -16.84
CA SER A 238 35.89 2.21 -15.70
C SER A 238 35.41 3.62 -16.05
N ALA A 239 35.33 3.94 -17.34
CA ALA A 239 34.80 5.20 -17.86
C ALA A 239 33.34 5.46 -17.43
N PHE A 240 32.53 4.40 -17.49
CA PHE A 240 31.09 4.46 -17.28
C PHE A 240 30.66 3.96 -15.89
N GLU A 241 31.64 3.71 -15.02
CA GLU A 241 31.46 3.12 -13.68
C GLU A 241 30.43 3.91 -12.85
N SER A 242 30.65 5.21 -12.64
CA SER A 242 29.77 6.03 -11.80
C SER A 242 28.34 6.14 -12.34
N VAL A 243 28.18 6.15 -13.66
CA VAL A 243 26.87 6.19 -14.32
C VAL A 243 26.11 4.89 -14.07
N LEU A 244 26.79 3.76 -14.24
CA LEU A 244 26.19 2.43 -14.07
C LEU A 244 25.95 2.06 -12.62
N GLU A 245 26.84 2.44 -11.70
CA GLU A 245 26.60 2.28 -10.26
C GLU A 245 25.33 3.03 -9.85
N LYS A 246 25.17 4.28 -10.31
CA LYS A 246 23.98 5.06 -9.99
C LYS A 246 22.71 4.48 -10.61
N ALA A 247 22.78 4.04 -11.87
CA ALA A 247 21.65 3.42 -12.54
C ALA A 247 21.28 2.07 -11.91
N ALA A 248 22.26 1.26 -11.52
CA ALA A 248 22.06 -0.03 -10.86
C ALA A 248 21.44 0.12 -9.47
N GLU A 249 21.87 1.12 -8.69
CA GLU A 249 21.25 1.49 -7.41
C GLU A 249 19.76 1.80 -7.60
N GLN A 250 19.43 2.75 -8.48
CA GLN A 250 18.04 3.15 -8.72
C GLN A 250 17.18 2.02 -9.30
N TYR A 251 17.75 1.19 -10.18
CA TYR A 251 17.04 0.02 -10.70
C TYR A 251 16.74 -0.99 -9.58
N SER A 252 17.70 -1.23 -8.69
CA SER A 252 17.54 -2.19 -7.58
C SER A 252 16.57 -1.69 -6.50
N GLU A 253 16.49 -0.38 -6.28
CA GLU A 253 15.47 0.24 -5.43
C GLU A 253 14.05 0.10 -6.02
N ARG A 254 13.93 0.24 -7.35
CA ARG A 254 12.67 0.17 -8.06
C ARG A 254 12.17 -1.27 -8.29
N CYS A 255 13.08 -2.20 -8.56
CA CYS A 255 12.77 -3.55 -8.98
C CYS A 255 13.16 -4.55 -7.89
N ALA A 256 12.18 -4.97 -7.09
CA ALA A 256 12.39 -5.90 -5.99
C ALA A 256 12.99 -7.22 -6.50
N GLY A 257 14.08 -7.66 -5.86
CA GLY A 257 14.78 -8.90 -6.20
C GLY A 257 15.84 -8.78 -7.30
N ALA A 258 16.06 -7.58 -7.85
CA ALA A 258 17.21 -7.32 -8.73
C ALA A 258 18.50 -7.13 -7.90
N ARG A 259 19.59 -7.79 -8.32
CA ARG A 259 20.93 -7.59 -7.75
C ARG A 259 21.92 -7.38 -8.88
N ILE A 260 22.41 -6.15 -9.01
CA ILE A 260 23.38 -5.77 -10.03
C ILE A 260 24.70 -5.46 -9.32
N THR A 261 25.76 -6.16 -9.72
CA THR A 261 27.12 -5.96 -9.19
C THR A 261 28.04 -5.50 -10.31
N SER A 262 28.96 -4.60 -10.00
CA SER A 262 29.90 -4.02 -10.96
C SER A 262 31.34 -4.40 -10.64
N GLU A 263 32.12 -4.72 -11.67
CA GLU A 263 33.58 -4.93 -11.59
C GLU A 263 34.26 -4.27 -12.79
N PHE A 264 34.65 -3.00 -12.65
CA PHE A 264 35.23 -2.23 -13.75
C PHE A 264 36.75 -2.19 -13.70
N SER A 265 37.35 -2.30 -14.89
CA SER A 265 38.79 -2.19 -15.13
C SER A 265 39.01 -1.53 -16.49
N SER A 266 39.21 -2.33 -17.55
CA SER A 266 39.36 -1.90 -18.94
C SER A 266 38.32 -2.54 -19.85
N THR A 267 38.07 -1.89 -21.00
CA THR A 267 37.21 -2.38 -22.07
C THR A 267 37.63 -3.77 -22.55
N GLU A 268 38.92 -3.94 -22.88
CA GLU A 268 39.45 -5.19 -23.42
C GLU A 268 39.31 -6.35 -22.42
N ALA A 269 39.64 -6.13 -21.14
CA ALA A 269 39.51 -7.15 -20.11
C ALA A 269 38.04 -7.58 -19.90
N GLY A 270 37.10 -6.65 -20.01
CA GLY A 270 35.68 -6.96 -19.94
C GLY A 270 35.17 -7.75 -21.14
N LEU A 271 35.56 -7.36 -22.36
CA LEU A 271 35.26 -8.07 -23.60
C LEU A 271 35.82 -9.51 -23.54
N ASP A 272 37.09 -9.66 -23.16
CA ASP A 272 37.73 -10.98 -23.00
C ASP A 272 37.00 -11.86 -21.99
N ARG A 273 36.58 -11.29 -20.84
CA ARG A 273 35.84 -12.03 -19.80
C ARG A 273 34.49 -12.53 -20.31
N VAL A 274 33.72 -11.68 -20.99
CA VAL A 274 32.41 -12.07 -21.54
C VAL A 274 32.56 -13.08 -22.68
N THR A 275 33.59 -12.94 -23.52
CA THR A 275 33.91 -13.92 -24.55
C THR A 275 34.28 -15.27 -23.94
N ALA A 276 35.18 -15.29 -22.96
CA ALA A 276 35.64 -16.51 -22.30
C ALA A 276 34.52 -17.22 -21.52
N ALA A 277 33.55 -16.47 -20.96
CA ALA A 277 32.41 -17.02 -20.24
C ALA A 277 31.42 -17.79 -21.14
N GLY A 278 31.42 -17.55 -22.46
CA GLY A 278 30.38 -18.08 -23.35
C GLY A 278 29.01 -17.43 -23.10
N PRO A 279 27.92 -18.01 -23.64
CA PRO A 279 26.56 -17.50 -23.43
C PRO A 279 26.18 -17.48 -21.94
N ASN A 280 26.12 -16.29 -21.36
CA ASN A 280 25.74 -16.07 -19.96
C ASN A 280 24.90 -14.79 -19.84
N PRO A 281 23.57 -14.89 -19.60
CA PRO A 281 22.70 -13.73 -19.50
C PRO A 281 22.87 -12.92 -18.20
N GLU A 282 23.61 -13.45 -17.23
CA GLU A 282 23.94 -12.78 -15.96
C GLU A 282 25.26 -12.00 -16.03
N LEU A 283 25.90 -11.92 -17.21
CA LEU A 283 27.17 -11.22 -17.38
C LEU A 283 27.13 -10.30 -18.61
N LEU A 284 27.39 -9.02 -18.38
CA LEU A 284 27.53 -8.00 -19.42
C LEU A 284 28.88 -7.31 -19.29
N THR A 285 29.40 -6.81 -20.40
CA THR A 285 30.54 -5.90 -20.38
C THR A 285 30.21 -4.57 -21.04
N ILE A 286 30.86 -3.53 -20.57
CA ILE A 286 30.71 -2.16 -21.03
C ILE A 286 32.00 -1.72 -21.72
N SER A 287 31.84 -1.03 -22.84
CA SER A 287 32.92 -0.65 -23.73
C SER A 287 32.75 0.78 -24.21
N ASP A 288 33.80 1.58 -24.06
CA ASP A 288 33.89 2.89 -24.68
C ASP A 288 34.25 2.69 -26.16
N GLY A 289 33.31 2.99 -27.03
CA GLY A 289 33.42 2.75 -28.46
C GLY A 289 33.07 1.32 -28.87
N PRO A 290 32.84 1.11 -30.18
CA PRO A 290 32.46 -0.19 -30.70
C PRO A 290 33.65 -1.14 -30.64
N MET A 291 33.39 -2.39 -30.32
CA MET A 291 34.37 -3.45 -30.49
C MET A 291 34.55 -3.73 -32.00
N GLY A 292 35.80 -3.91 -32.42
CA GLY A 292 36.11 -4.32 -33.79
C GLY A 292 35.76 -5.78 -34.07
N LYS A 293 36.27 -6.31 -35.20
CA LYS A 293 36.06 -7.72 -35.62
C LYS A 293 36.71 -8.77 -34.72
N ALA A 294 37.37 -8.37 -33.63
CA ALA A 294 38.09 -9.26 -32.72
C ALA A 294 37.16 -10.17 -31.89
N TYR A 295 35.90 -9.80 -31.71
CA TYR A 295 34.97 -10.47 -30.79
C TYR A 295 33.69 -10.97 -31.49
N PRO A 296 33.77 -11.92 -32.44
CA PRO A 296 32.66 -12.25 -33.34
C PRO A 296 31.40 -12.82 -32.66
N THR A 297 31.50 -13.29 -31.41
CA THR A 297 30.37 -13.85 -30.66
C THR A 297 29.61 -12.83 -29.81
N LEU A 298 30.17 -11.62 -29.63
CA LEU A 298 29.55 -10.62 -28.78
C LEU A 298 28.56 -9.76 -29.57
N VAL A 299 27.42 -9.48 -28.96
CA VAL A 299 26.33 -8.70 -29.56
C VAL A 299 26.38 -7.27 -29.02
N PRO A 300 26.67 -6.24 -29.85
CA PRO A 300 26.68 -4.84 -29.43
C PRO A 300 25.26 -4.34 -29.14
N ARG A 301 25.12 -3.57 -28.05
CA ARG A 301 23.94 -2.76 -27.77
C ARG A 301 24.40 -1.35 -27.40
N PRO A 302 24.19 -0.36 -28.28
CA PRO A 302 24.58 1.02 -27.99
C PRO A 302 23.72 1.57 -26.83
N LEU A 303 24.36 2.21 -25.86
CA LEU A 303 23.72 2.75 -24.67
C LEU A 303 23.52 4.26 -24.79
N ALA A 304 24.61 4.98 -24.99
CA ALA A 304 24.60 6.43 -25.00
C ALA A 304 25.75 7.00 -25.83
N LEU A 305 25.53 8.19 -26.38
CA LEU A 305 26.60 9.08 -26.79
C LEU A 305 27.18 9.73 -25.54
N SER A 306 28.47 9.54 -25.33
CA SER A 306 29.23 10.04 -24.18
C SER A 306 30.29 11.06 -24.59
N LEU A 307 30.49 12.02 -23.69
CA LEU A 307 31.46 13.09 -23.84
C LEU A 307 32.77 12.75 -23.14
N PHE A 308 33.87 13.13 -23.77
CA PHE A 308 35.20 13.01 -23.20
C PHE A 308 35.87 14.39 -23.22
N ALA A 309 36.76 14.63 -22.27
CA ALA A 309 37.39 15.90 -22.02
C ALA A 309 38.90 15.72 -21.93
N VAL A 310 39.62 16.72 -22.42
CA VAL A 310 41.03 16.89 -22.07
C VAL A 310 41.07 17.56 -20.70
N ILE A 311 41.87 17.00 -19.80
CA ILE A 311 42.03 17.47 -18.44
C ILE A 311 43.48 17.83 -18.20
N VAL A 312 43.71 18.89 -17.43
CA VAL A 312 45.03 19.32 -17.01
C VAL A 312 45.07 19.48 -15.50
N ASN A 313 46.28 19.50 -14.93
CA ASN A 313 46.47 19.85 -13.53
C ASN A 313 45.81 21.20 -13.23
N LYS A 314 45.03 21.28 -12.14
CA LYS A 314 44.22 22.46 -11.81
C LYS A 314 45.05 23.75 -11.65
N ASP A 315 46.31 23.64 -11.23
CA ASP A 315 47.18 24.78 -10.95
C ASP A 315 47.96 25.23 -12.19
N LEU A 316 47.75 24.59 -13.35
CA LEU A 316 48.47 24.89 -14.58
C LEU A 316 48.07 26.23 -15.21
N GLY A 317 46.81 26.66 -15.02
CA GLY A 317 46.30 27.92 -15.56
C GLY A 317 46.03 27.92 -17.08
N VAL A 318 46.10 26.77 -17.75
CA VAL A 318 45.72 26.62 -19.17
C VAL A 318 44.23 26.33 -19.27
N ALA A 319 43.50 27.13 -20.07
CA ALA A 319 42.05 27.04 -20.20
C ALA A 319 41.58 26.46 -21.54
N ASP A 320 42.37 26.60 -22.60
CA ASP A 320 42.04 26.19 -23.96
C ASP A 320 43.25 25.57 -24.66
N LEU A 321 43.00 24.56 -25.49
CA LEU A 321 44.00 23.98 -26.38
C LEU A 321 43.36 23.68 -27.73
N SER A 322 44.04 24.00 -28.83
CA SER A 322 43.60 23.55 -30.16
C SER A 322 43.84 22.03 -30.34
N PRO A 323 43.10 21.36 -31.23
CA PRO A 323 43.35 19.96 -31.56
C PRO A 323 44.81 19.67 -31.97
N ALA A 324 45.44 20.59 -32.71
CA ALA A 324 46.83 20.47 -33.11
C ALA A 324 47.80 20.54 -31.92
N GLN A 325 47.54 21.43 -30.95
CA GLN A 325 48.33 21.51 -29.72
C GLN A 325 48.17 20.24 -28.87
N ILE A 326 46.94 19.72 -28.73
CA ILE A 326 46.70 18.45 -28.03
C ILE A 326 47.50 17.33 -28.69
N SER A 327 47.43 17.21 -30.01
CA SER A 327 48.19 16.19 -30.75
C SER A 327 49.70 16.35 -30.55
N GLY A 328 50.24 17.57 -30.66
CA GLY A 328 51.65 17.86 -30.44
C GLY A 328 52.14 17.56 -29.02
N LEU A 329 51.31 17.81 -28.00
CA LEU A 329 51.58 17.46 -26.60
C LEU A 329 51.70 15.94 -26.44
N PHE A 330 50.71 15.16 -26.87
CA PHE A 330 50.71 13.70 -26.72
C PHE A 330 51.74 12.99 -27.61
N ARG A 331 52.15 13.60 -28.72
CA ARG A 331 53.31 13.13 -29.51
C ARG A 331 54.66 13.46 -28.88
N GLY A 332 54.70 14.39 -27.92
CA GLY A 332 55.94 14.88 -27.32
C GLY A 332 56.70 15.88 -28.20
N GLU A 333 56.05 16.43 -29.22
CA GLU A 333 56.59 17.55 -30.03
C GLU A 333 56.55 18.86 -29.22
N ILE A 334 55.52 19.00 -28.37
CA ILE A 334 55.39 20.06 -27.37
C ILE A 334 55.74 19.45 -26.02
N THR A 335 56.82 19.96 -25.39
CA THR A 335 57.39 19.40 -24.15
C THR A 335 57.34 20.37 -22.98
N ASN A 336 57.00 21.63 -23.23
CA ASN A 336 56.87 22.66 -22.20
C ASN A 336 55.62 23.52 -22.47
N TRP A 337 54.88 23.83 -21.40
CA TRP A 337 53.63 24.58 -21.47
C TRP A 337 53.79 26.01 -22.01
N SER A 338 54.97 26.62 -21.88
CA SER A 338 55.27 27.94 -22.47
C SER A 338 55.14 27.96 -24.01
N GLN A 339 55.29 26.81 -24.68
CA GLN A 339 55.14 26.69 -26.14
C GLN A 339 53.67 26.84 -26.59
N VAL A 340 52.72 26.74 -25.67
CA VAL A 340 51.28 26.86 -25.93
C VAL A 340 50.63 27.97 -25.08
N GLY A 341 51.44 28.91 -24.58
CA GLY A 341 50.96 30.06 -23.81
C GLY A 341 50.69 29.79 -22.33
N GLY A 342 51.13 28.64 -21.80
CA GLY A 342 51.09 28.31 -20.37
C GLY A 342 52.36 28.74 -19.62
N PRO A 343 52.50 28.33 -18.35
CA PRO A 343 53.68 28.61 -17.54
C PRO A 343 54.93 27.90 -18.09
N ASN A 344 56.12 28.38 -17.71
CA ASN A 344 57.36 27.65 -18.00
C ASN A 344 57.48 26.41 -17.11
N LEU A 345 56.83 25.33 -17.54
CA LEU A 345 56.74 24.07 -16.82
C LEU A 345 56.81 22.90 -17.81
N PRO A 346 57.58 21.83 -17.55
CA PRO A 346 57.56 20.63 -18.36
C PRO A 346 56.16 20.01 -18.44
N VAL A 347 55.82 19.48 -19.60
CA VAL A 347 54.58 18.71 -19.81
C VAL A 347 54.76 17.31 -19.23
N VAL A 348 53.80 16.85 -18.43
CA VAL A 348 53.72 15.47 -17.96
C VAL A 348 52.52 14.80 -18.63
N LEU A 349 52.77 13.78 -19.45
CA LEU A 349 51.72 13.06 -20.15
C LEU A 349 51.19 11.92 -19.29
N VAL A 350 49.92 11.98 -18.94
CA VAL A 350 49.20 10.89 -18.31
C VAL A 350 48.32 10.25 -19.37
N ASN A 351 48.63 9.01 -19.73
CA ASN A 351 47.88 8.23 -20.72
C ASN A 351 47.06 7.14 -20.05
N ARG A 352 46.13 6.50 -20.76
CA ARG A 352 45.53 5.24 -20.30
C ARG A 352 46.33 4.05 -20.83
N ARG A 353 46.33 2.92 -20.12
CA ARG A 353 46.96 1.68 -20.63
C ARG A 353 46.32 1.23 -21.97
N PRO A 354 47.07 0.50 -22.82
CA PRO A 354 46.49 -0.27 -23.91
C PRO A 354 45.31 -1.14 -23.43
N GLY A 355 44.26 -1.24 -24.24
CA GLY A 355 43.01 -1.93 -23.88
C GLY A 355 41.94 -1.03 -23.23
N SER A 356 42.23 0.25 -23.01
CA SER A 356 41.23 1.27 -22.60
C SER A 356 40.41 1.75 -23.80
N GLY A 357 39.08 1.69 -23.70
CA GLY A 357 38.18 2.31 -24.68
C GLY A 357 38.37 3.83 -24.76
N THR A 358 38.50 4.50 -23.61
CA THR A 358 38.81 5.94 -23.52
C THR A 358 40.03 6.31 -24.36
N ARG A 359 41.11 5.49 -24.32
CA ARG A 359 42.31 5.69 -25.15
C ARG A 359 41.98 5.56 -26.62
N ASN A 360 41.25 4.52 -27.01
CA ASN A 360 40.86 4.29 -28.40
C ASN A 360 40.03 5.48 -28.96
N ILE A 361 39.10 6.01 -28.15
CA ILE A 361 38.32 7.20 -28.50
C ILE A 361 39.23 8.42 -28.63
N PHE A 362 40.09 8.69 -27.65
CA PHE A 362 41.02 9.81 -27.70
C PHE A 362 41.92 9.74 -28.94
N GLU A 363 42.48 8.56 -29.22
CA GLU A 363 43.37 8.36 -30.35
C GLU A 363 42.65 8.55 -31.69
N SER A 364 41.49 7.93 -31.86
CA SER A 364 40.70 8.04 -33.10
C SER A 364 40.20 9.46 -33.38
N ARG A 365 39.94 10.27 -32.34
CA ARG A 365 39.37 11.62 -32.47
C ARG A 365 40.44 12.72 -32.57
N LEU A 366 41.50 12.64 -31.77
CA LEU A 366 42.46 13.73 -31.58
C LEU A 366 43.91 13.36 -31.93
N MET A 367 44.19 12.07 -32.20
CA MET A 367 45.53 11.61 -32.59
C MET A 367 45.50 10.94 -33.98
N PRO A 368 45.20 11.69 -35.06
CA PRO A 368 45.31 11.13 -36.41
C PRO A 368 46.76 10.65 -36.62
N GLY A 369 46.95 9.38 -36.98
CA GLY A 369 48.27 8.76 -37.11
C GLY A 369 48.82 8.09 -35.83
N GLY A 370 48.06 8.11 -34.73
CA GLY A 370 48.37 7.38 -33.49
C GLY A 370 49.30 8.12 -32.52
N GLN A 371 49.60 7.45 -31.41
CA GLN A 371 50.56 7.90 -30.40
C GLN A 371 51.90 7.18 -30.54
N PRO A 372 53.03 7.83 -30.21
CA PRO A 372 54.32 7.14 -30.10
C PRO A 372 54.27 6.00 -29.09
N VAL A 373 54.90 4.88 -29.41
CA VAL A 373 55.09 3.79 -28.44
C VAL A 373 56.07 4.26 -27.37
N ARG A 374 55.65 4.16 -26.11
CA ARG A 374 56.44 4.51 -24.93
C ARG A 374 56.43 3.34 -23.96
N GLU A 375 57.51 3.18 -23.21
CA GLU A 375 57.58 2.15 -22.17
C GLU A 375 56.56 2.45 -21.06
N HIS A 376 55.88 1.40 -20.59
CA HIS A 376 54.92 1.50 -19.50
C HIS A 376 55.61 2.02 -18.23
N GLN A 377 55.02 3.04 -17.61
CA GLN A 377 55.43 3.56 -16.31
C GLN A 377 54.17 3.86 -15.48
N SER A 378 54.13 3.37 -14.24
CA SER A 378 53.04 3.71 -13.33
C SER A 378 53.11 5.18 -12.94
N CYS A 379 51.96 5.86 -12.87
CA CYS A 379 51.89 7.25 -12.44
C CYS A 379 52.30 7.48 -10.98
N ILE A 380 52.35 6.44 -10.16
CA ILE A 380 52.92 6.50 -8.81
C ILE A 380 54.45 6.57 -8.89
N ALA A 381 55.07 5.82 -9.80
CA ALA A 381 56.52 5.72 -9.92
C ALA A 381 57.19 7.01 -10.38
N ILE A 382 56.48 7.83 -11.16
CA ILE A 382 57.04 9.08 -11.69
C ILE A 382 56.92 10.28 -10.73
N ARG A 383 56.25 10.11 -9.57
CA ARG A 383 56.11 11.19 -8.58
C ARG A 383 57.48 11.60 -8.06
N ASN A 384 57.73 12.91 -8.04
CA ASN A 384 59.01 13.50 -7.63
C ASN A 384 60.22 13.06 -8.47
N THR A 385 60.01 12.52 -9.67
CA THR A 385 61.09 12.25 -10.64
C THR A 385 61.10 13.30 -11.75
N ARG A 386 62.02 13.15 -12.71
CA ARG A 386 62.06 13.99 -13.93
C ARG A 386 61.32 13.33 -15.12
N GLN A 387 60.63 12.22 -14.89
CA GLN A 387 59.90 11.53 -15.94
C GLN A 387 58.63 12.31 -16.28
N THR A 388 58.31 12.34 -17.56
CA THR A 388 57.22 13.16 -18.15
C THR A 388 56.16 12.32 -18.85
N TYR A 389 56.10 11.03 -18.53
CA TYR A 389 55.13 10.08 -19.08
C TYR A 389 54.77 9.03 -18.04
N CYS A 390 53.48 8.73 -17.91
CA CYS A 390 52.99 7.55 -17.22
C CYS A 390 51.67 7.07 -17.81
N GLU A 391 51.27 5.86 -17.44
CA GLU A 391 49.98 5.27 -17.80
C GLU A 391 49.16 4.98 -16.54
N ALA A 392 47.87 5.28 -16.62
CA ALA A 392 46.87 4.98 -15.62
C ALA A 392 45.96 3.83 -16.09
N ASP A 393 45.52 3.01 -15.14
CA ASP A 393 44.74 1.80 -15.41
C ASP A 393 43.27 2.15 -15.59
N ALA A 394 42.77 2.99 -14.69
CA ALA A 394 41.37 3.35 -14.56
C ALA A 394 41.17 4.86 -14.56
N THR A 395 39.93 5.29 -14.80
CA THR A 395 39.54 6.70 -14.83
C THR A 395 39.90 7.44 -13.53
N LYS A 396 39.64 6.83 -12.36
CA LYS A 396 40.00 7.41 -11.05
C LYS A 396 41.52 7.62 -10.88
N GLU A 397 42.33 6.69 -11.38
CA GLU A 397 43.80 6.82 -11.33
C GLU A 397 44.29 7.93 -12.25
N MET A 398 43.70 8.06 -13.45
CA MET A 398 43.98 9.16 -14.38
C MET A 398 43.72 10.52 -13.71
N HIS A 399 42.56 10.71 -13.09
CA HIS A 399 42.24 11.97 -12.38
C HIS A 399 43.23 12.24 -11.26
N LYS A 400 43.53 11.24 -10.44
CA LYS A 400 44.49 11.38 -9.35
C LYS A 400 45.89 11.74 -9.85
N ALA A 401 46.35 11.10 -10.92
CA ALA A 401 47.65 11.40 -11.52
C ALA A 401 47.70 12.83 -12.06
N VAL A 402 46.67 13.28 -12.79
CA VAL A 402 46.61 14.65 -13.32
C VAL A 402 46.51 15.68 -12.21
N ALA A 403 45.77 15.41 -11.13
CA ALA A 403 45.67 16.29 -9.98
C ALA A 403 47.00 16.39 -9.18
N ASP A 404 47.69 15.26 -8.99
CA ASP A 404 48.89 15.19 -8.14
C ASP A 404 50.18 15.64 -8.85
N LEU A 405 50.23 15.58 -10.19
CA LEU A 405 51.45 15.85 -10.97
C LEU A 405 51.42 17.26 -11.59
N PRO A 406 52.33 18.18 -11.18
CA PRO A 406 52.45 19.49 -11.80
C PRO A 406 52.75 19.37 -13.31
N GLY A 407 52.05 20.15 -14.12
CA GLY A 407 52.24 20.13 -15.58
C GLY A 407 51.56 18.95 -16.28
N ALA A 408 50.77 18.16 -15.56
CA ALA A 408 50.09 17.02 -16.14
C ALA A 408 48.95 17.39 -17.09
N ILE A 409 48.83 16.62 -18.16
CA ILE A 409 47.71 16.55 -19.08
C ILE A 409 47.28 15.10 -19.25
N GLY A 410 45.97 14.88 -19.30
CA GLY A 410 45.35 13.61 -19.58
C GLY A 410 44.00 13.81 -20.28
N TYR A 411 43.21 12.76 -20.32
CA TYR A 411 41.86 12.79 -20.87
C TYR A 411 40.96 11.82 -20.10
N SER A 412 39.68 12.12 -20.03
CA SER A 412 38.68 11.29 -19.34
C SER A 412 37.28 11.65 -19.80
N GLU A 413 36.33 10.79 -19.49
CA GLU A 413 34.91 11.02 -19.56
C GLU A 413 34.54 12.32 -18.84
N TYR A 414 33.80 13.19 -19.54
CA TYR A 414 33.43 14.51 -19.03
C TYR A 414 32.73 14.40 -17.67
N ALA A 415 31.78 13.48 -17.54
CA ALA A 415 30.99 13.28 -16.34
C ALA A 415 31.84 12.95 -15.11
N ALA A 416 32.87 12.11 -15.31
CA ALA A 416 33.76 11.68 -14.24
C ALA A 416 34.79 12.77 -13.89
N ALA A 417 35.19 13.58 -14.87
CA ALA A 417 36.09 14.71 -14.66
C ALA A 417 35.39 15.89 -13.94
N VAL A 418 34.08 16.04 -14.09
CA VAL A 418 33.28 17.03 -13.35
C VAL A 418 33.31 16.67 -11.86
N GLY A 419 33.85 17.58 -11.04
CA GLY A 419 33.99 17.39 -9.59
C GLY A 419 35.31 16.72 -9.16
N ALA A 420 36.15 16.29 -10.10
CA ALA A 420 37.52 15.90 -9.80
C ALA A 420 38.42 17.13 -9.57
N GLU A 421 39.57 16.96 -8.89
CA GLU A 421 40.55 18.03 -8.62
C GLU A 421 41.42 18.37 -9.84
N VAL A 422 40.80 18.44 -11.02
CA VAL A 422 41.44 18.71 -12.32
C VAL A 422 40.74 19.86 -13.03
N ARG A 423 41.41 20.44 -14.02
CA ARG A 423 40.80 21.45 -14.89
C ARG A 423 40.45 20.82 -16.24
N ILE A 424 39.16 20.85 -16.60
CA ILE A 424 38.71 20.56 -17.96
C ILE A 424 39.06 21.76 -18.85
N VAL A 425 39.78 21.52 -19.94
CA VAL A 425 40.11 22.56 -20.93
C VAL A 425 39.10 22.55 -22.08
N THR A 426 38.88 23.72 -22.68
CA THR A 426 38.16 23.79 -23.96
C THR A 426 39.05 23.31 -25.10
N ILE A 427 38.43 22.79 -26.16
CA ILE A 427 39.14 22.34 -27.35
C ILE A 427 38.84 23.31 -28.49
N GLY A 428 39.83 24.11 -28.88
CA GLY A 428 39.68 25.14 -29.93
C GLY A 428 38.58 26.17 -29.62
N GLY A 429 38.46 26.58 -28.35
CA GLY A 429 37.43 27.48 -27.85
C GLY A 429 36.07 26.82 -27.58
N VAL A 430 35.93 25.52 -27.84
CA VAL A 430 34.67 24.79 -27.65
C VAL A 430 34.70 24.04 -26.31
N ALA A 431 33.78 24.39 -25.41
CA ALA A 431 33.57 23.68 -24.15
C ALA A 431 32.82 22.36 -24.38
N ALA A 432 33.19 21.34 -23.60
CA ALA A 432 32.48 20.06 -23.57
C ALA A 432 31.05 20.27 -23.03
N SER A 433 30.05 19.85 -23.80
CA SER A 433 28.65 19.83 -23.39
C SER A 433 27.86 18.88 -24.28
N ARG A 434 26.77 18.33 -23.76
CA ARG A 434 25.95 17.34 -24.46
C ARG A 434 25.36 17.93 -25.73
N GLU A 435 24.87 19.16 -25.63
CA GLU A 435 24.26 19.90 -26.72
C GLU A 435 25.27 20.10 -27.87
N ARG A 436 26.52 20.46 -27.56
CA ARG A 436 27.57 20.66 -28.59
C ARG A 436 28.07 19.35 -29.18
N ALA A 437 28.11 18.26 -28.39
CA ALA A 437 28.45 16.96 -28.95
C ALA A 437 27.34 16.39 -29.82
N ILE A 438 26.06 16.67 -29.54
CA ILE A 438 24.93 16.37 -30.44
C ILE A 438 25.01 17.24 -31.71
N ALA A 439 25.42 18.50 -31.58
CA ALA A 439 25.58 19.41 -32.72
C ALA A 439 26.84 19.17 -33.58
N GLU A 440 27.69 18.20 -33.23
CA GLU A 440 28.99 17.93 -33.92
C GLU A 440 30.01 19.06 -33.80
N GLU A 441 29.82 19.98 -32.85
CA GLU A 441 30.71 21.12 -32.63
C GLU A 441 31.90 20.76 -31.73
N TYR A 442 31.73 19.77 -30.86
CA TYR A 442 32.77 19.33 -29.93
C TYR A 442 33.42 18.02 -30.41
N PRO A 443 34.76 17.95 -30.54
CA PRO A 443 35.43 16.88 -31.30
C PRO A 443 35.65 15.58 -30.54
N LEU A 444 35.55 15.59 -29.20
CA LEU A 444 35.97 14.47 -28.35
C LEU A 444 34.76 13.78 -27.71
N TRP A 445 34.16 12.85 -28.46
CA TRP A 445 32.99 12.08 -28.06
C TRP A 445 33.07 10.63 -28.58
N GLY A 446 32.30 9.74 -27.97
CA GLY A 446 32.16 8.35 -28.38
C GLY A 446 30.80 7.77 -28.01
N VAL A 447 30.57 6.52 -28.40
CA VAL A 447 29.35 5.79 -28.05
C VAL A 447 29.74 4.69 -27.06
N GLU A 448 29.00 4.59 -25.97
CA GLU A 448 29.14 3.52 -24.99
C GLU A 448 28.30 2.33 -25.43
N TYR A 449 28.86 1.13 -25.31
CA TYR A 449 28.19 -0.11 -25.69
C TYR A 449 28.13 -1.08 -24.51
N ALA A 450 26.99 -1.74 -24.37
CA ALA A 450 26.91 -3.00 -23.65
C ALA A 450 27.09 -4.18 -24.61
N TYR A 451 27.79 -5.20 -24.15
CA TYR A 451 28.00 -6.45 -24.87
C TYR A 451 27.58 -7.64 -24.01
N SER A 452 26.89 -8.58 -24.66
CA SER A 452 26.64 -9.93 -24.16
C SER A 452 27.18 -10.95 -25.15
N ASN A 453 27.45 -12.16 -24.68
CA ASN A 453 27.78 -13.27 -25.56
C ASN A 453 26.48 -13.91 -26.09
N GLY A 454 26.13 -13.61 -27.34
CA GLY A 454 24.82 -13.94 -27.91
C GLY A 454 23.67 -13.06 -27.39
N ASP A 455 22.43 -13.41 -27.76
CA ASP A 455 21.24 -12.67 -27.37
C ASP A 455 20.84 -12.91 -25.91
N LEU A 456 20.31 -11.85 -25.28
CA LEU A 456 19.77 -11.92 -23.92
C LEU A 456 18.33 -12.46 -23.98
N PRO A 457 17.96 -13.45 -23.14
CA PRO A 457 16.58 -13.90 -23.04
C PRO A 457 15.62 -12.77 -22.67
N ALA A 458 14.44 -12.76 -23.28
CA ALA A 458 13.37 -11.82 -22.91
C ALA A 458 13.02 -11.99 -21.42
N GLY A 459 12.85 -10.86 -20.71
CA GLY A 459 12.59 -10.86 -19.26
C GLY A 459 13.80 -11.19 -18.38
N SER A 460 14.99 -11.42 -18.94
CA SER A 460 16.22 -11.51 -18.14
C SER A 460 16.55 -10.17 -17.48
N LEU A 461 17.25 -10.21 -16.35
CA LEU A 461 17.72 -8.99 -15.68
C LEU A 461 18.66 -8.18 -16.58
N GLY A 462 19.54 -8.83 -17.33
CA GLY A 462 20.40 -8.15 -18.32
C GLY A 462 19.59 -7.39 -19.37
N ALA A 463 18.61 -8.03 -20.01
CA ALA A 463 17.78 -7.37 -21.03
C ALA A 463 16.97 -6.20 -20.45
N SER A 464 16.36 -6.41 -19.28
CA SER A 464 15.51 -5.41 -18.63
C SER A 464 16.32 -4.21 -18.13
N PHE A 465 17.52 -4.43 -17.60
CA PHE A 465 18.41 -3.36 -17.17
C PHE A 465 18.93 -2.53 -18.35
N LEU A 466 19.30 -3.17 -19.48
CA LEU A 466 19.70 -2.44 -20.67
C LEU A 466 18.55 -1.60 -21.25
N HIS A 467 17.33 -2.14 -21.29
CA HIS A 467 16.15 -1.38 -21.69
C HIS A 467 15.84 -0.22 -20.74
N TYR A 468 16.01 -0.44 -19.43
CA TYR A 468 15.86 0.62 -18.42
C TYR A 468 16.79 1.80 -18.69
N LEU A 469 18.05 1.53 -19.07
CA LEU A 469 19.04 2.55 -19.38
C LEU A 469 18.67 3.40 -20.62
N THR A 470 18.05 2.80 -21.64
CA THR A 470 17.83 3.50 -22.93
C THR A 470 16.47 4.16 -23.09
N ASP A 471 15.40 3.57 -22.56
CA ASP A 471 14.01 3.96 -22.91
C ASP A 471 13.16 4.44 -21.72
N ASN A 472 13.60 4.17 -20.49
CA ASN A 472 12.82 4.44 -19.26
C ASN A 472 13.48 5.55 -18.41
N VAL A 473 13.09 5.63 -17.13
CA VAL A 473 13.65 6.58 -16.16
C VAL A 473 15.19 6.48 -16.05
N GLY A 474 15.79 5.33 -16.37
CA GLY A 474 17.24 5.17 -16.42
C GLY A 474 17.93 6.05 -17.47
N ALA A 475 17.22 6.44 -18.53
CA ALA A 475 17.74 7.38 -19.52
C ALA A 475 18.00 8.77 -18.91
N GLU A 476 17.24 9.17 -17.87
CA GLU A 476 17.50 10.41 -17.12
C GLU A 476 18.78 10.33 -16.29
N VAL A 477 19.16 9.14 -15.82
CA VAL A 477 20.47 8.94 -15.15
C VAL A 477 21.58 9.21 -16.15
N LEU A 478 21.49 8.63 -17.35
CA LEU A 478 22.48 8.88 -18.41
C LEU A 478 22.60 10.38 -18.73
N ARG A 479 21.46 11.08 -18.84
CA ARG A 479 21.41 12.54 -19.08
C ARG A 479 21.96 13.36 -17.93
N ALA A 480 21.74 12.96 -16.69
CA ALA A 480 22.27 13.65 -15.50
C ALA A 480 23.80 13.63 -15.47
N PHE A 481 24.41 12.57 -16.01
CA PHE A 481 25.86 12.49 -16.21
C PHE A 481 26.32 13.11 -17.54
N GLY A 482 25.46 13.83 -18.26
CA GLY A 482 25.82 14.54 -19.49
C GLY A 482 25.89 13.67 -20.74
N ASN A 483 25.46 12.41 -20.69
CA ASN A 483 25.37 11.53 -21.85
C ASN A 483 24.01 11.68 -22.53
N GLU A 484 23.91 11.29 -23.80
CA GLU A 484 22.63 11.24 -24.52
C GLU A 484 22.27 9.78 -24.86
N PRO A 485 21.16 9.23 -24.34
CA PRO A 485 20.73 7.87 -24.63
C PRO A 485 20.55 7.62 -26.13
N CYS A 486 20.98 6.46 -26.61
CA CYS A 486 20.88 6.13 -28.03
C CYS A 486 19.44 5.90 -28.54
N GLY A 487 18.48 5.67 -27.65
CA GLY A 487 17.04 5.64 -27.97
C GLY A 487 16.41 7.04 -28.11
N SER A 488 17.17 8.12 -27.90
CA SER A 488 16.66 9.48 -27.91
C SER A 488 16.31 9.99 -29.31
N THR A 489 15.23 10.76 -29.42
CA THR A 489 14.83 11.45 -30.65
C THR A 489 15.75 12.63 -31.00
N LEU A 490 16.62 13.05 -30.08
CA LEU A 490 17.59 14.12 -30.29
C LEU A 490 18.81 13.66 -31.11
N LEU A 491 19.06 12.35 -31.18
CA LEU A 491 20.15 11.78 -31.96
C LEU A 491 19.63 11.26 -33.31
N PRO A 492 20.33 11.52 -34.42
CA PRO A 492 20.11 10.81 -35.66
C PRO A 492 20.25 9.28 -35.45
N PRO A 493 19.40 8.43 -36.07
CA PRO A 493 19.39 6.98 -35.83
C PRO A 493 20.73 6.28 -36.12
N ASP A 494 21.51 6.81 -37.05
CA ASP A 494 22.83 6.30 -37.43
C ASP A 494 23.94 6.72 -36.48
N ARG A 495 23.68 7.69 -35.59
CA ARG A 495 24.73 8.33 -34.78
C ARG A 495 25.31 7.42 -33.70
N CYS A 496 24.50 6.54 -33.14
CA CYS A 496 24.96 5.51 -32.21
C CYS A 496 25.46 4.23 -32.90
N LEU A 497 25.40 4.19 -34.24
CA LEU A 497 25.89 3.08 -35.06
C LEU A 497 27.25 3.39 -35.71
N LYS A 498 27.80 4.59 -35.47
CA LYS A 498 29.01 5.14 -36.10
C LYS A 498 30.27 4.98 -35.27
#